data_AF-Q7UQY4-F1
#
_entry.id   AF-Q7UQY4-F1
#
_cell.length_a   1.000
_cell.length_b   1.000
_cell.length_c   1.000
_cell.angle_alpha   90.00
_cell.angle_beta   90.00
_cell.angle_gamma   90.00
#
_symmetry.space_group_name_H-M   'P 1'
#
loop_
_entity.id
_entity.type
_entity.pdbx_description
1 polymer ?
#
loop_
_entity_poly.entity_id
_entity_poly.type
_entity_poly.pdbx_seq_one_letter_code
_entity_poly.pdbx_strand_id
1 'polypeptide(L)'
;MWGWRHCAMTEGSIVKHMARLMTFLLASAWTRTTMVWVCLSVLLLSGCTLVPETRQRDTLHNPFPQMKRVAVLPFYNQSHQPNVDGEAVARSYYAALQAIPGFEVLPVGVTSTQYRAFSMQYGEPRVGADFQRLAQMMDVEAIVVGSVTDFDAYYPPRMGMTVHWYAANEGFHVIPPGYGLPWGTEAEEKIPARIVREAEFELARSQLKTQTPQRMPEATAIDQAAEDVVKPEPDFANANPLRKEADPFGDDESSNASDSAGVIRLVDHHSYQAEVAEHQVISPTMAPSIDDGDVVWENGNGWEDEGMGWEGDVIVDGGLVDAIGMTYEETCGSEPFASMAPLPPAWPDPTDLIPDPPAMAPPAMIVQHDPVISHTRLYRGDDPYFTQRLADYVETGDDARGMAWQGYIKRSDDFIRFCCHLHIVEMLESRGGRDQSDLILRWPVSRY
;
A
#
# COMPACT_ATOMS: atom_id res chain seq x y z
N MET A 1 -28.01 -52.65 -93.57
CA MET A 1 -28.87 -53.66 -92.91
C MET A 1 -28.23 -53.98 -91.57
N TRP A 2 -28.56 -53.24 -90.51
CA TRP A 2 -29.63 -53.54 -89.55
C TRP A 2 -29.44 -54.88 -88.83
N GLY A 3 -29.05 -54.79 -87.56
CA GLY A 3 -29.06 -55.87 -86.60
C GLY A 3 -29.28 -55.30 -85.20
N TRP A 4 -30.45 -54.68 -84.98
CA TRP A 4 -30.96 -54.36 -83.65
C TRP A 4 -31.02 -55.65 -82.82
N ARG A 5 -30.27 -55.71 -81.71
CA ARG A 5 -30.51 -56.67 -80.64
C ARG A 5 -30.99 -55.89 -79.41
N HIS A 6 -32.29 -55.99 -79.15
CA HIS A 6 -32.91 -55.58 -77.91
C HIS A 6 -32.25 -56.32 -76.74
N CYS A 7 -31.65 -55.56 -75.83
CA CYS A 7 -31.18 -56.05 -74.54
C CYS A 7 -32.36 -55.93 -73.55
N ALA A 8 -33.00 -57.06 -73.25
CA ALA A 8 -34.04 -57.13 -72.24
C ALA A 8 -33.41 -56.97 -70.85
N MET A 9 -33.56 -55.79 -70.26
CA MET A 9 -33.17 -55.51 -68.88
C MET A 9 -34.21 -56.17 -67.95
N THR A 10 -33.82 -57.26 -67.30
CA THR A 10 -34.65 -57.98 -66.32
C THR A 10 -34.86 -57.14 -65.06
N GLU A 11 -36.13 -56.90 -64.68
CA GLU A 11 -36.58 -56.09 -63.53
C GLU A 11 -36.00 -56.51 -62.16
N GLY A 12 -35.38 -57.70 -62.03
CA GLY A 12 -34.77 -58.17 -60.79
C GLY A 12 -33.44 -57.52 -60.39
N SER A 13 -32.78 -56.78 -61.29
CA SER A 13 -31.46 -56.17 -61.02
C SER A 13 -31.57 -54.80 -60.32
N ILE A 14 -32.60 -54.02 -60.66
CA ILE A 14 -32.79 -52.67 -60.13
C ILE A 14 -33.09 -52.71 -58.62
N VAL A 15 -33.91 -53.67 -58.17
CA VAL A 15 -34.26 -53.82 -56.75
C VAL A 15 -33.04 -54.24 -55.91
N LYS A 16 -32.17 -55.11 -56.44
CA LYS A 16 -30.93 -55.52 -55.75
C LYS A 16 -29.90 -54.39 -55.68
N HIS A 17 -29.82 -53.53 -56.70
CA HIS A 17 -28.95 -52.36 -56.66
C HIS A 17 -29.49 -51.26 -55.74
N MET A 18 -30.81 -51.01 -55.70
CA MET A 18 -31.38 -50.06 -54.74
C MET A 18 -31.29 -50.54 -53.29
N ALA A 19 -31.48 -51.82 -53.00
CA ALA A 19 -31.30 -52.37 -51.65
C ALA A 19 -29.85 -52.28 -51.16
N ARG A 20 -28.87 -52.48 -52.06
CA ARG A 20 -27.45 -52.28 -51.75
C ARG A 20 -27.11 -50.80 -51.56
N LEU A 21 -27.65 -49.91 -52.38
CA LEU A 21 -27.45 -48.46 -52.23
C LEU A 21 -28.08 -47.92 -50.94
N MET A 22 -29.29 -48.35 -50.56
CA MET A 22 -29.91 -47.96 -49.29
C MET A 22 -29.15 -48.48 -48.07
N THR A 23 -28.63 -49.72 -48.11
CA THR A 23 -27.83 -50.26 -47.00
C THR A 23 -26.48 -49.55 -46.85
N PHE A 24 -25.83 -49.16 -47.96
CA PHE A 24 -24.62 -48.34 -47.90
C PHE A 24 -24.88 -46.92 -47.38
N LEU A 25 -25.99 -46.28 -47.77
CA LEU A 25 -26.36 -44.95 -47.29
C LEU A 25 -26.71 -44.95 -45.80
N LEU A 26 -27.49 -45.93 -45.33
CA LEU A 26 -27.83 -46.09 -43.91
C LEU A 26 -26.59 -46.42 -43.05
N ALA A 27 -25.66 -47.25 -43.54
CA ALA A 27 -24.41 -47.53 -42.84
C ALA A 27 -23.51 -46.28 -42.73
N SER A 28 -23.45 -45.46 -43.79
CA SER A 28 -22.67 -44.22 -43.78
C SER A 28 -23.23 -43.16 -42.84
N ALA A 29 -24.56 -43.06 -42.72
CA ALA A 29 -25.23 -42.14 -41.81
C ALA A 29 -24.97 -42.52 -40.34
N TRP A 30 -24.97 -43.82 -40.03
CA TRP A 30 -24.70 -44.33 -38.69
C TRP A 30 -23.24 -44.09 -38.24
N THR A 31 -22.27 -44.27 -39.13
CA THR A 31 -20.85 -43.99 -38.79
C THR A 31 -20.55 -42.53 -38.51
N ARG A 32 -21.26 -41.59 -39.17
CA ARG A 32 -21.08 -40.15 -38.97
C ARG A 32 -21.67 -39.69 -37.65
N THR A 33 -22.85 -40.19 -37.27
CA THR A 33 -23.47 -39.83 -35.99
C THR A 33 -22.69 -40.41 -34.81
N THR A 34 -22.22 -41.65 -34.89
CA THR A 34 -21.41 -42.24 -33.81
C THR A 34 -20.08 -41.52 -33.62
N MET A 35 -19.43 -41.07 -34.69
CA MET A 35 -18.18 -40.32 -34.59
C MET A 35 -18.37 -38.95 -33.92
N VAL A 36 -19.46 -38.24 -34.23
CA VAL A 36 -19.80 -36.96 -33.59
C VAL A 36 -20.08 -37.14 -32.10
N TRP A 37 -20.84 -38.17 -31.71
CA TRP A 37 -21.11 -38.48 -30.31
C TRP A 37 -19.84 -38.89 -29.55
N VAL A 38 -18.93 -39.64 -30.17
CA VAL A 38 -17.64 -39.97 -29.57
C VAL A 38 -16.78 -38.72 -29.39
N CYS A 39 -16.64 -37.86 -30.41
CA CYS A 39 -15.90 -36.60 -30.28
C CYS A 39 -16.51 -35.66 -29.22
N LEU A 40 -17.84 -35.55 -29.17
CA LEU A 40 -18.54 -34.75 -28.15
C LEU A 40 -18.34 -35.35 -26.76
N SER A 41 -18.40 -36.68 -26.62
CA SER A 41 -18.12 -37.34 -25.35
C SER A 41 -16.68 -37.16 -24.91
N VAL A 42 -15.70 -37.20 -25.83
CA VAL A 42 -14.29 -36.94 -25.53
C VAL A 42 -14.10 -35.49 -25.10
N LEU A 43 -14.77 -34.53 -25.74
CA LEU A 43 -14.75 -33.11 -25.36
C LEU A 43 -15.41 -32.85 -23.99
N LEU A 44 -16.49 -33.57 -23.66
CA LEU A 44 -17.18 -33.48 -22.37
C LEU A 44 -16.43 -34.22 -21.24
N LEU A 45 -15.72 -35.30 -21.57
CA LEU A 45 -14.89 -36.08 -20.63
C LEU A 45 -13.50 -35.46 -20.43
N SER A 46 -13.00 -34.69 -21.39
CA SER A 46 -11.91 -33.74 -21.16
C SER A 46 -12.47 -32.55 -20.38
N GLY A 47 -12.67 -32.72 -19.07
CA GLY A 47 -13.05 -31.62 -18.18
C GLY A 47 -12.13 -30.41 -18.35
N CYS A 48 -12.53 -29.26 -17.82
CA CYS A 48 -11.94 -27.91 -17.99
C CYS A 48 -10.43 -27.74 -17.70
N THR A 49 -9.70 -28.83 -17.47
CA THR A 49 -8.23 -28.96 -17.42
C THR A 49 -7.46 -28.41 -18.63
N LEU A 50 -8.16 -28.02 -19.70
CA LEU A 50 -7.57 -27.45 -20.92
C LEU A 50 -7.60 -25.91 -20.94
N VAL A 51 -8.29 -25.28 -19.99
CA VAL A 51 -8.31 -23.81 -19.88
C VAL A 51 -7.26 -23.40 -18.84
N PRO A 52 -6.25 -22.60 -19.22
CA PRO A 52 -5.29 -22.07 -18.26
C PRO A 52 -6.02 -21.18 -17.27
N GLU A 53 -5.64 -21.27 -16.01
CA GLU A 53 -6.16 -20.39 -14.98
C GLU A 53 -5.54 -19.00 -15.19
N THR A 54 -6.38 -18.03 -15.55
CA THR A 54 -6.01 -16.62 -15.68
C THR A 54 -5.89 -16.00 -14.30
N ARG A 55 -4.70 -15.51 -13.96
CA ARG A 55 -4.48 -14.79 -12.69
C ARG A 55 -3.77 -13.48 -12.94
N GLN A 56 -4.16 -12.48 -12.19
CA GLN A 56 -3.47 -11.18 -12.18
C GLN A 56 -2.44 -11.20 -11.06
N ARG A 57 -1.19 -10.89 -11.39
CA ARG A 57 -0.14 -10.69 -10.39
C ARG A 57 0.07 -9.20 -10.23
N ASP A 58 -0.07 -8.74 -9.01
CA ASP A 58 0.23 -7.37 -8.65
C ASP A 58 1.75 -7.17 -8.71
N THR A 59 2.17 -6.29 -9.61
CA THR A 59 3.54 -5.83 -9.74
C THR A 59 3.69 -4.56 -8.91
N LEU A 60 4.69 -4.57 -8.02
CA LEU A 60 5.03 -3.43 -7.19
C LEU A 60 6.37 -2.87 -7.65
N HIS A 61 6.50 -1.56 -7.66
CA HIS A 61 7.77 -0.87 -7.90
C HIS A 61 7.99 0.19 -6.82
N ASN A 62 9.21 0.72 -6.74
CA ASN A 62 9.51 1.87 -5.91
C ASN A 62 9.05 3.17 -6.61
N PRO A 63 8.00 3.86 -6.10
CA PRO A 63 7.56 5.14 -6.67
C PRO A 63 8.50 6.31 -6.31
N PHE A 64 9.49 6.10 -5.43
CA PHE A 64 10.38 7.13 -4.91
C PHE A 64 11.80 6.96 -5.43
N PRO A 65 12.16 7.60 -6.56
CA PRO A 65 13.51 7.47 -7.12
C PRO A 65 14.61 8.03 -6.21
N GLN A 66 14.25 8.91 -5.27
CA GLN A 66 15.15 9.53 -4.30
C GLN A 66 15.40 8.67 -3.04
N MET A 67 14.66 7.55 -2.87
CA MET A 67 14.79 6.62 -1.75
C MET A 67 14.96 5.19 -2.28
N LYS A 68 16.08 4.95 -2.95
CA LYS A 68 16.53 3.67 -3.46
C LYS A 68 17.26 2.86 -2.39
N ARG A 69 18.25 3.43 -1.70
CA ARG A 69 19.10 2.69 -0.73
C ARG A 69 18.54 2.82 0.69
N VAL A 70 18.06 1.71 1.24
CA VAL A 70 17.29 1.70 2.50
C VAL A 70 17.93 0.77 3.53
N ALA A 71 18.00 1.18 4.79
CA ALA A 71 18.38 0.30 5.89
C ALA A 71 17.19 0.02 6.81
N VAL A 72 17.03 -1.24 7.21
CA VAL A 72 15.97 -1.66 8.14
C VAL A 72 16.58 -1.91 9.52
N LEU A 73 16.15 -1.13 10.52
CA LEU A 73 16.55 -1.35 11.92
C LEU A 73 15.79 -2.54 12.53
N PRO A 74 16.33 -3.18 13.57
CA PRO A 74 15.57 -4.11 14.40
C PRO A 74 14.28 -3.45 14.92
N PHE A 75 13.16 -4.17 14.84
CA PHE A 75 11.87 -3.63 15.28
C PHE A 75 11.81 -3.55 16.81
N TYR A 76 11.27 -2.45 17.34
CA TYR A 76 10.98 -2.34 18.76
C TYR A 76 9.75 -3.17 19.12
N ASN A 77 9.84 -3.98 20.17
CA ASN A 77 8.68 -4.67 20.71
C ASN A 77 8.00 -3.78 21.76
N GLN A 78 6.84 -3.24 21.42
CA GLN A 78 5.95 -2.48 22.32
C GLN A 78 4.69 -3.28 22.68
N SER A 79 4.59 -4.52 22.22
CA SER A 79 3.47 -5.40 22.53
C SER A 79 3.57 -5.93 23.96
N HIS A 80 2.46 -6.48 24.46
CA HIS A 80 2.42 -7.12 25.77
C HIS A 80 3.13 -8.49 25.79
N GLN A 81 3.49 -9.04 24.63
CA GLN A 81 4.14 -10.35 24.53
C GLN A 81 5.67 -10.19 24.42
N PRO A 82 6.46 -10.72 25.38
CA PRO A 82 7.91 -10.55 25.39
C PRO A 82 8.66 -11.48 24.43
N ASN A 83 7.96 -12.44 23.81
CA ASN A 83 8.53 -13.47 22.95
C ASN A 83 8.75 -13.02 21.49
N VAL A 84 8.31 -11.81 21.12
CA VAL A 84 8.49 -11.29 19.77
C VAL A 84 9.94 -10.86 19.58
N ASP A 85 10.65 -11.56 18.70
CA ASP A 85 11.99 -11.20 18.27
C ASP A 85 11.93 -10.10 17.20
N GLY A 86 12.29 -8.87 17.58
CA GLY A 86 12.35 -7.72 16.68
C GLY A 86 13.36 -7.87 15.53
N GLU A 87 14.40 -8.69 15.70
CA GLU A 87 15.38 -8.97 14.64
C GLU A 87 14.81 -9.95 13.61
N ALA A 88 14.02 -10.94 14.05
CA ALA A 88 13.27 -11.81 13.14
C ALA A 88 12.24 -11.02 12.31
N VAL A 89 11.51 -10.10 12.93
CA VAL A 89 10.58 -9.20 12.22
C VAL A 89 11.34 -8.34 11.20
N ALA A 90 12.46 -7.73 11.59
CA ALA A 90 13.28 -6.93 10.69
C ALA A 90 13.84 -7.74 9.49
N ARG A 91 14.23 -9.00 9.71
CA ARG A 91 14.66 -9.90 8.61
C ARG A 91 13.52 -10.22 7.64
N SER A 92 12.31 -10.45 8.15
CA SER A 92 11.13 -10.65 7.32
C SER A 92 10.76 -9.40 6.52
N TYR A 93 10.84 -8.23 7.16
CA TYR A 93 10.61 -6.93 6.51
C TYR A 93 11.67 -6.63 5.43
N TYR A 94 12.95 -6.88 5.73
CA TYR A 94 14.06 -6.83 4.78
C TYR A 94 13.80 -7.70 3.55
N ALA A 95 13.42 -8.96 3.76
CA ALA A 95 13.18 -9.90 2.66
C ALA A 95 12.01 -9.46 1.77
N ALA A 96 10.97 -8.84 2.36
CA ALA A 96 9.84 -8.31 1.62
C ALA A 96 10.21 -7.05 0.82
N LEU A 97 10.97 -6.11 1.38
CA LEU A 97 11.45 -4.92 0.66
C LEU A 97 12.41 -5.28 -0.48
N GLN A 98 13.34 -6.21 -0.22
CA GLN A 98 14.35 -6.62 -1.21
C GLN A 98 13.72 -7.32 -2.44
N ALA A 99 12.51 -7.86 -2.29
CA ALA A 99 11.76 -8.46 -3.40
C ALA A 99 11.17 -7.41 -4.36
N ILE A 100 11.12 -6.13 -3.96
CA ILE A 100 10.53 -5.05 -4.74
C ILE A 100 11.59 -4.38 -5.60
N PRO A 101 11.40 -4.30 -6.93
CA PRO A 101 12.28 -3.57 -7.83
C PRO A 101 12.44 -2.09 -7.42
N GLY A 102 13.68 -1.61 -7.47
CA GLY A 102 14.00 -0.22 -7.17
C GLY A 102 14.39 0.06 -5.73
N PHE A 103 14.35 -0.93 -4.84
CA PHE A 103 14.97 -0.84 -3.51
C PHE A 103 16.28 -1.62 -3.43
N GLU A 104 17.29 -0.98 -2.84
CA GLU A 104 18.57 -1.57 -2.48
C GLU A 104 18.65 -1.60 -0.95
N VAL A 105 18.34 -2.76 -0.36
CA VAL A 105 18.21 -2.86 1.09
C VAL A 105 19.51 -3.33 1.71
N LEU A 106 19.99 -2.62 2.74
CA LEU A 106 21.16 -3.04 3.50
C LEU A 106 20.82 -4.26 4.37
N PRO A 107 21.65 -5.32 4.40
CA PRO A 107 21.38 -6.50 5.22
C PRO A 107 21.27 -6.17 6.70
N VAL A 108 20.29 -6.79 7.39
CA VAL A 108 19.98 -6.53 8.81
C VAL A 108 21.20 -6.69 9.73
N GLY A 109 22.10 -7.64 9.46
CA GLY A 109 23.32 -7.82 10.25
C GLY A 109 24.32 -6.66 10.14
N VAL A 110 24.44 -6.05 8.97
CA VAL A 110 25.28 -4.86 8.76
C VAL A 110 24.65 -3.67 9.47
N THR A 111 23.34 -3.49 9.28
CA THR A 111 22.55 -2.44 9.93
C THR A 111 22.63 -2.52 11.46
N SER A 112 22.46 -3.72 12.04
CA SER A 112 22.57 -3.94 13.49
C SER A 112 23.96 -3.60 14.03
N THR A 113 25.02 -3.94 13.28
CA THR A 113 26.41 -3.62 13.65
C THR A 113 26.66 -2.11 13.65
N GLN A 114 26.21 -1.41 12.59
CA GLN A 114 26.36 0.05 12.47
C GLN A 114 25.49 0.80 13.48
N TYR A 115 24.26 0.32 13.72
CA TYR A 115 23.38 0.83 14.77
C TYR A 115 24.06 0.74 16.14
N ARG A 116 24.61 -0.43 16.50
CA ARG A 116 25.35 -0.60 17.76
C ARG A 116 26.56 0.33 17.85
N ALA A 117 27.31 0.50 16.75
CA ALA A 117 28.45 1.42 16.70
C ALA A 117 28.01 2.87 16.95
N PHE A 118 26.94 3.32 16.31
CA PHE A 118 26.34 4.63 16.53
C PHE A 118 25.89 4.78 17.99
N SER A 119 25.21 3.78 18.55
CA SER A 119 24.74 3.81 19.94
C SER A 119 25.87 3.92 20.96
N MET A 120 27.04 3.33 20.69
CA MET A 120 28.20 3.46 21.58
C MET A 120 28.82 4.87 21.52
N GLN A 121 28.74 5.56 20.38
CA GLN A 121 29.38 6.86 20.18
C GLN A 121 28.48 8.04 20.56
N TYR A 122 27.19 7.97 20.19
CA TYR A 122 26.23 9.07 20.32
C TYR A 122 25.07 8.75 21.27
N GLY A 123 24.93 7.50 21.70
CA GLY A 123 23.75 7.02 22.42
C GLY A 123 22.69 6.44 21.50
N GLU A 124 21.68 5.79 22.09
CA GLU A 124 20.56 5.25 21.33
C GLU A 124 19.77 6.39 20.67
N PRO A 125 19.55 6.36 19.34
CA PRO A 125 18.81 7.42 18.65
C PRO A 125 17.38 7.46 19.17
N ARG A 126 16.89 8.67 19.49
CA ARG A 126 15.53 8.88 20.00
C ARG A 126 14.73 9.84 19.14
N VAL A 127 15.41 10.82 18.55
CA VAL A 127 14.79 11.91 17.79
C VAL A 127 15.03 11.68 16.29
N GLY A 128 14.12 12.19 15.45
CA GLY A 128 14.26 12.13 13.98
C GLY A 128 15.64 12.58 13.48
N ALA A 129 16.19 13.66 14.04
CA ALA A 129 17.53 14.14 13.68
C ALA A 129 18.66 13.12 13.93
N ASP A 130 18.55 12.28 14.97
CA ASP A 130 19.54 11.24 15.25
C ASP A 130 19.45 10.11 14.21
N PHE A 131 18.24 9.76 13.78
CA PHE A 131 18.03 8.78 12.71
C PHE A 131 18.56 9.27 11.38
N GLN A 132 18.42 10.56 11.07
CA GLN A 132 18.99 11.16 9.86
C GLN A 132 20.52 11.13 9.89
N ARG A 133 21.14 11.44 11.03
CA ARG A 133 22.60 11.32 11.22
C ARG A 133 23.07 9.87 11.09
N LEU A 134 22.33 8.92 11.64
CA LEU A 134 22.61 7.50 11.47
C LEU A 134 22.54 7.11 9.99
N ALA A 135 21.53 7.59 9.25
CA ALA A 135 21.38 7.31 7.83
C ALA A 135 22.58 7.85 7.01
N GLN A 136 23.01 9.08 7.31
CA GLN A 136 24.20 9.69 6.72
C GLN A 136 25.48 8.91 7.04
N MET A 137 25.63 8.41 8.27
CA MET A 137 26.78 7.58 8.66
C MET A 137 26.82 6.25 7.91
N MET A 138 25.65 5.63 7.69
CA MET A 138 25.52 4.35 6.99
C MET A 138 25.56 4.49 5.46
N ASP A 139 25.59 5.72 4.94
CA ASP A 139 25.50 6.04 3.51
C ASP A 139 24.22 5.44 2.88
N VAL A 140 23.09 5.61 3.55
CA VAL A 140 21.76 5.18 3.07
C VAL A 140 20.85 6.38 2.91
N GLU A 141 19.90 6.30 1.99
CA GLU A 141 18.98 7.41 1.68
C GLU A 141 17.78 7.43 2.63
N ALA A 142 17.37 6.27 3.15
CA ALA A 142 16.34 6.18 4.16
C ALA A 142 16.62 5.09 5.20
N ILE A 143 16.17 5.33 6.44
CA ILE A 143 16.15 4.36 7.52
C ILE A 143 14.71 4.02 7.88
N VAL A 144 14.42 2.72 7.97
CA VAL A 144 13.14 2.19 8.44
C VAL A 144 13.24 1.89 9.93
N VAL A 145 12.38 2.55 10.69
CA VAL A 145 12.19 2.35 12.13
C VAL A 145 10.80 1.75 12.33
N GLY A 146 10.76 0.52 12.83
CA GLY A 146 9.51 -0.20 13.05
C GLY A 146 9.28 -0.50 14.52
N SER A 147 8.00 -0.58 14.90
CA SER A 147 7.58 -1.09 16.20
C SER A 147 6.40 -2.04 16.05
N VAL A 148 6.40 -3.10 16.86
CA VAL A 148 5.29 -4.04 17.00
C VAL A 148 4.48 -3.61 18.21
N THR A 149 3.27 -3.08 17.98
CA THR A 149 2.41 -2.49 19.01
C THR A 149 1.47 -3.50 19.64
N ASP A 150 1.04 -4.50 18.88
CA ASP A 150 0.23 -5.62 19.36
C ASP A 150 0.73 -6.91 18.70
N PHE A 151 0.74 -8.01 19.44
CA PHE A 151 1.09 -9.31 18.87
C PHE A 151 0.39 -10.41 19.64
N ASP A 152 -0.28 -11.28 18.90
CA ASP A 152 -0.89 -12.49 19.42
C ASP A 152 -0.67 -13.63 18.41
N ALA A 153 0.11 -14.63 18.79
CA ALA A 153 0.31 -15.81 17.97
C ALA A 153 -0.85 -16.82 18.08
N TYR A 154 -1.74 -16.68 19.08
CA TYR A 154 -2.83 -17.62 19.29
C TYR A 154 -4.00 -17.32 18.35
N TYR A 155 -4.66 -18.37 17.85
CA TYR A 155 -5.73 -18.21 16.87
C TYR A 155 -6.97 -17.50 17.47
N PRO A 156 -7.50 -16.46 16.81
CA PRO A 156 -7.02 -15.85 15.57
C PRO A 156 -5.78 -14.96 15.79
N PRO A 157 -4.69 -15.16 15.03
CA PRO A 157 -3.46 -14.43 15.26
C PRO A 157 -3.63 -12.95 14.90
N ARG A 158 -2.91 -12.07 15.61
CA ARG A 158 -2.98 -10.61 15.44
C ARG A 158 -1.59 -10.00 15.49
N MET A 159 -1.35 -8.97 14.69
CA MET A 159 -0.09 -8.22 14.70
C MET A 159 -0.36 -6.75 14.35
N GLY A 160 -0.09 -5.86 15.29
CA GLY A 160 -0.06 -4.41 15.09
C GLY A 160 1.34 -3.96 14.75
N MET A 161 1.49 -3.20 13.66
CA MET A 161 2.77 -2.66 13.21
C MET A 161 2.65 -1.17 12.94
N THR A 162 3.62 -0.42 13.43
CA THR A 162 3.82 1.00 13.12
C THR A 162 5.22 1.16 12.55
N VAL A 163 5.32 1.66 11.33
CA VAL A 163 6.59 1.84 10.62
C VAL A 163 6.74 3.28 10.16
N HIS A 164 7.92 3.83 10.43
CA HIS A 164 8.34 5.17 10.07
C HIS A 164 9.60 5.10 9.21
N TRP A 165 9.63 5.86 8.12
CA TRP A 165 10.80 6.03 7.27
C TRP A 165 11.38 7.42 7.49
N TYR A 166 12.66 7.49 7.83
CA TYR A 166 13.39 8.74 7.96
C TYR A 166 14.36 8.87 6.79
N ALA A 167 14.23 9.92 5.98
CA ALA A 167 15.18 10.19 4.91
C ALA A 167 16.47 10.81 5.48
N ALA A 168 17.63 10.41 4.94
CA ALA A 168 18.93 10.97 5.34
C ALA A 168 19.06 12.47 5.00
N ASN A 169 18.34 12.92 3.98
CA ASN A 169 18.26 14.32 3.59
C ASN A 169 17.20 15.04 4.45
N GLU A 170 17.63 16.06 5.19
CA GLU A 170 16.76 16.90 6.02
C GLU A 170 15.79 17.74 5.18
N GLY A 171 16.12 18.02 3.92
CA GLY A 171 15.28 18.78 2.99
C GLY A 171 14.16 17.96 2.33
N PHE A 172 13.98 16.70 2.74
CA PHE A 172 13.01 15.81 2.11
C PHE A 172 11.60 16.02 2.69
N HIS A 173 10.62 16.20 1.82
CA HIS A 173 9.23 16.46 2.23
C HIS A 173 8.49 15.18 2.62
N VAL A 174 7.51 15.27 3.53
CA VAL A 174 6.63 14.13 3.87
C VAL A 174 5.85 13.68 2.63
N ILE A 175 5.73 12.36 2.45
CA ILE A 175 4.94 11.75 1.38
C ILE A 175 3.61 11.22 1.96
N PRO A 176 2.51 11.98 1.82
CA PRO A 176 1.20 11.56 2.30
C PRO A 176 0.63 10.39 1.48
N PRO A 177 -0.33 9.62 2.03
CA PRO A 177 -1.16 8.73 1.23
C PRO A 177 -1.86 9.52 0.11
N GLY A 178 -2.00 8.90 -1.05
CA GLY A 178 -2.54 9.52 -2.27
C GLY A 178 -1.48 10.14 -3.17
N TYR A 179 -0.24 10.33 -2.70
CA TYR A 179 0.84 10.85 -3.52
C TYR A 179 1.15 9.91 -4.68
N GLY A 180 1.33 10.43 -5.89
CA GLY A 180 1.69 9.63 -7.07
C GLY A 180 0.55 8.76 -7.64
N LEU A 181 -0.67 8.86 -7.10
CA LEU A 181 -1.83 8.22 -7.70
C LEU A 181 -2.36 9.03 -8.90
N PRO A 182 -2.95 8.36 -9.91
CA PRO A 182 -3.40 8.99 -11.15
C PRO A 182 -4.77 9.68 -10.99
N TRP A 183 -4.85 10.66 -10.10
CA TRP A 183 -6.04 11.48 -9.85
C TRP A 183 -6.49 12.22 -11.12
N GLY A 184 -7.80 12.34 -11.32
CA GLY A 184 -8.40 13.03 -12.46
C GLY A 184 -8.28 12.29 -13.80
N THR A 185 -7.84 11.04 -13.79
CA THR A 185 -7.75 10.18 -14.99
C THR A 185 -8.75 9.04 -14.94
N GLU A 186 -9.03 8.37 -16.06
CA GLU A 186 -9.86 7.15 -16.08
C GLU A 186 -9.30 6.03 -15.19
N ALA A 187 -8.00 6.07 -14.85
CA ALA A 187 -7.39 5.10 -13.95
C ALA A 187 -7.78 5.33 -12.47
N GLU A 188 -8.36 6.49 -12.12
CA GLU A 188 -8.84 6.79 -10.76
C GLU A 188 -9.92 5.80 -10.30
N GLU A 189 -10.80 5.35 -11.21
CA GLU A 189 -11.86 4.37 -10.90
C GLU A 189 -11.31 3.03 -10.39
N LYS A 190 -10.06 2.71 -10.71
CA LYS A 190 -9.39 1.48 -10.27
C LYS A 190 -8.75 1.60 -8.89
N ILE A 191 -8.70 2.81 -8.31
CA ILE A 191 -8.11 3.03 -7.00
C ILE A 191 -9.07 2.49 -5.94
N PRO A 192 -8.62 1.61 -5.03
CA PRO A 192 -9.44 1.13 -3.94
C PRO A 192 -10.01 2.27 -3.09
N ALA A 193 -11.32 2.26 -2.83
CA ALA A 193 -12.01 3.29 -2.05
C ALA A 193 -11.41 3.53 -0.64
N ARG A 194 -10.72 2.53 -0.06
CA ARG A 194 -9.96 2.69 1.19
C ARG A 194 -8.83 3.71 1.05
N ILE A 195 -8.06 3.63 -0.03
CA ILE A 195 -6.92 4.52 -0.30
C ILE A 195 -7.43 5.93 -0.61
N VAL A 196 -8.52 6.04 -1.37
CA VAL A 196 -9.16 7.33 -1.67
C VAL A 196 -9.53 8.07 -0.39
N ARG A 197 -10.25 7.40 0.51
CA ARG A 197 -10.64 7.96 1.80
C ARG A 197 -9.45 8.33 2.70
N GLU A 198 -8.38 7.54 2.68
CA GLU A 198 -7.15 7.85 3.43
C GLU A 198 -6.45 9.10 2.88
N ALA A 199 -6.39 9.25 1.56
CA ALA A 199 -5.83 10.43 0.90
C ALA A 199 -6.67 11.70 1.16
N GLU A 200 -7.99 11.61 1.01
CA GLU A 200 -8.93 12.70 1.32
C GLU A 200 -8.80 13.17 2.77
N PHE A 201 -8.70 12.22 3.70
CA PHE A 201 -8.56 12.53 5.12
C PHE A 201 -7.23 13.24 5.44
N GLU A 202 -6.11 12.81 4.84
CA GLU A 202 -4.81 13.45 5.05
C GLU A 202 -4.75 14.84 4.39
N LEU A 203 -5.39 15.01 3.23
CA LEU A 203 -5.54 16.31 2.58
C LEU A 203 -6.37 17.27 3.46
N ALA A 204 -7.49 16.80 4.01
CA ALA A 204 -8.30 17.57 4.95
C ALA A 204 -7.50 17.93 6.21
N ARG A 205 -6.70 16.99 6.75
CA ARG A 205 -5.81 17.24 7.90
C ARG A 205 -4.78 18.32 7.60
N SER A 206 -4.18 18.28 6.40
CA SER A 206 -3.19 19.26 5.96
C SER A 206 -3.82 20.66 5.80
N GLN A 207 -5.03 20.74 5.23
CA GLN A 207 -5.79 21.99 5.12
C GLN A 207 -6.19 22.55 6.49
N LEU A 208 -6.59 21.70 7.43
CA LEU A 208 -6.92 22.14 8.78
C LEU A 208 -5.66 22.61 9.53
N LYS A 209 -4.50 22.00 9.29
CA LYS A 209 -3.22 22.44 9.90
C LYS A 209 -2.87 23.88 9.51
N THR A 210 -3.18 24.31 8.28
CA THR A 210 -2.94 25.71 7.85
C THR A 210 -4.00 26.68 8.35
N GLN A 211 -5.23 26.20 8.59
CA GLN A 211 -6.33 27.01 9.11
C GLN A 211 -6.37 27.10 10.65
N THR A 212 -5.72 26.17 11.34
CA THR A 212 -5.73 26.13 12.81
C THR A 212 -5.01 27.37 13.33
N PRO A 213 -5.69 28.25 14.08
CA PRO A 213 -5.05 29.45 14.62
C PRO A 213 -3.91 29.02 15.53
N GLN A 214 -2.69 29.41 15.16
CA GLN A 214 -1.56 29.24 16.06
C GLN A 214 -1.82 30.09 17.29
N ARG A 215 -1.85 29.46 18.47
CA ARG A 215 -1.88 30.19 19.74
C ARG A 215 -0.72 31.17 19.67
N MET A 216 -1.03 32.47 19.55
CA MET A 216 0.01 33.49 19.60
C MET A 216 0.83 33.20 20.86
N PRO A 217 2.16 33.07 20.77
CA PRO A 217 2.97 32.87 21.95
C PRO A 217 2.60 34.02 22.89
N GLU A 218 1.96 33.64 24.00
CA GLU A 218 1.48 34.54 25.04
C GLU A 218 2.68 35.39 25.38
N ALA A 219 2.63 36.66 24.96
CA ALA A 219 3.77 37.56 25.04
C ALA A 219 4.32 37.41 26.44
N THR A 220 5.54 36.85 26.54
CA THR A 220 6.26 36.69 27.79
C THR A 220 6.03 37.98 28.55
N ALA A 221 5.36 37.88 29.70
CA ALA A 221 5.07 39.00 30.56
C ALA A 221 6.40 39.62 30.99
N ILE A 222 6.91 40.53 30.17
CA ILE A 222 7.85 41.56 30.58
C ILE A 222 6.98 42.54 31.36
N ASP A 223 7.38 42.80 32.60
CA ASP A 223 6.77 43.71 33.58
C ASP A 223 5.71 43.14 34.52
N GLN A 224 6.17 42.37 35.51
CA GLN A 224 5.81 42.67 36.90
C GLN A 224 7.08 42.76 37.77
N ALA A 225 7.49 43.99 38.05
CA ALA A 225 8.15 44.51 39.26
C ALA A 225 9.29 43.66 39.86
N ALA A 226 10.55 44.08 39.86
CA ALA A 226 11.03 45.33 40.47
C ALA A 226 10.25 45.70 41.75
N GLU A 227 10.11 44.77 42.68
CA GLU A 227 9.92 45.12 44.09
C GLU A 227 11.28 45.11 44.80
N ASP A 228 11.75 46.33 45.05
CA ASP A 228 12.79 46.70 45.99
C ASP A 228 12.66 45.90 47.30
N VAL A 229 13.46 44.85 47.47
CA VAL A 229 13.75 44.30 48.80
C VAL A 229 14.80 45.21 49.44
N VAL A 230 14.30 46.31 50.00
CA VAL A 230 14.96 47.10 51.02
C VAL A 230 15.41 46.15 52.12
N LYS A 231 16.72 46.01 52.31
CA LYS A 231 17.31 45.44 53.53
C LYS A 231 17.05 46.40 54.70
N PRO A 232 16.36 46.00 55.77
CA PRO A 232 16.59 46.59 57.07
C PRO A 232 17.68 45.80 57.79
N GLU A 233 18.80 46.48 58.06
CA GLU A 233 19.63 46.15 59.23
C GLU A 233 18.75 46.08 60.48
N PRO A 234 19.06 45.15 61.38
CA PRO A 234 19.46 45.64 62.69
C PRO A 234 20.71 44.96 63.23
N ASP A 235 21.67 45.80 63.61
CA ASP A 235 22.50 45.60 64.79
C ASP A 235 21.68 45.02 65.94
N PHE A 236 22.09 43.90 66.53
CA PHE A 236 22.23 43.77 67.98
C PHE A 236 23.06 42.54 68.31
N ALA A 237 24.20 42.81 68.94
CA ALA A 237 25.03 41.85 69.64
C ALA A 237 24.22 40.95 70.59
N ASN A 238 24.56 39.67 70.64
CA ASN A 238 24.76 39.02 71.93
C ASN A 238 25.59 37.74 71.81
N ALA A 239 26.54 37.65 72.71
CA ALA A 239 27.46 36.57 72.93
C ALA A 239 26.74 35.28 73.39
N ASN A 240 27.26 34.12 72.98
CA ASN A 240 27.73 33.16 73.98
C ASN A 240 28.70 32.13 73.35
N PRO A 241 29.94 32.01 73.85
CA PRO A 241 30.79 30.85 73.60
C PRO A 241 30.49 29.77 74.64
N LEU A 242 30.44 28.50 74.23
CA LEU A 242 30.57 27.26 75.03
C LEU A 242 29.60 26.21 74.49
N ARG A 243 30.12 25.14 73.88
CA ARG A 243 30.36 23.88 74.60
C ARG A 243 31.05 22.88 73.67
N LYS A 244 32.18 22.38 74.15
CA LYS A 244 33.00 21.33 73.57
C LYS A 244 32.69 20.07 74.38
N GLU A 245 31.99 19.12 73.79
CA GLU A 245 31.84 17.73 74.25
C GLU A 245 31.87 16.91 72.95
N ALA A 246 33.00 16.31 72.53
CA ALA A 246 33.68 15.14 73.08
C ALA A 246 32.73 13.94 73.20
N ASP A 247 32.47 13.29 72.08
CA ASP A 247 31.87 11.95 72.01
C ASP A 247 32.99 10.90 72.24
N PRO A 248 32.89 9.99 73.23
CA PRO A 248 33.97 9.11 73.67
C PRO A 248 33.91 7.67 73.11
N PHE A 249 33.36 7.47 71.92
CA PHE A 249 33.45 6.20 71.17
C PHE A 249 33.77 6.57 69.72
N GLY A 250 35.01 6.54 69.23
CA GLY A 250 35.98 5.46 69.43
C GLY A 250 35.50 4.24 68.64
N ASP A 251 35.75 4.23 67.33
CA ASP A 251 36.38 3.09 66.66
C ASP A 251 36.90 3.53 65.27
N ASP A 252 38.22 3.44 65.16
CA ASP A 252 39.02 3.55 63.96
C ASP A 252 38.75 2.34 63.05
N GLU A 253 38.57 2.56 61.74
CA GLU A 253 39.27 1.70 60.79
C GLU A 253 39.55 2.40 59.46
N SER A 254 40.82 2.35 59.12
CA SER A 254 41.45 2.97 57.98
C SER A 254 41.35 2.11 56.71
N SER A 255 41.31 2.81 55.58
CA SER A 255 42.12 2.57 54.38
C SER A 255 41.46 1.92 53.15
N ASN A 256 41.81 2.56 52.02
CA ASN A 256 41.99 2.06 50.66
C ASN A 256 40.81 2.13 49.69
N ALA A 257 40.79 3.26 48.97
CA ALA A 257 40.95 3.33 47.52
C ALA A 257 40.57 2.09 46.69
N SER A 258 39.53 2.23 45.86
CA SER A 258 39.66 2.10 44.41
C SER A 258 38.35 2.50 43.72
N ASP A 259 38.50 3.34 42.69
CA ASP A 259 37.52 3.65 41.67
C ASP A 259 36.74 2.44 41.16
N SER A 260 35.42 2.53 41.18
CA SER A 260 34.54 2.11 40.08
C SER A 260 33.09 2.40 40.46
N ALA A 261 32.66 3.65 40.33
CA ALA A 261 31.24 3.99 40.35
C ALA A 261 30.61 3.54 39.04
N GLY A 262 30.16 2.29 39.01
CA GLY A 262 29.22 1.79 38.01
C GLY A 262 27.90 2.54 38.17
N VAL A 263 27.74 3.63 37.42
CA VAL A 263 26.46 4.29 37.22
C VAL A 263 25.60 3.34 36.39
N ILE A 264 24.81 2.51 37.06
CA ILE A 264 23.66 1.85 36.46
C ILE A 264 22.67 2.98 36.15
N ARG A 265 22.76 3.56 34.95
CA ARG A 265 21.67 4.34 34.37
C ARG A 265 20.56 3.34 34.10
N LEU A 266 19.50 3.39 34.91
CA LEU A 266 18.22 2.82 34.52
C LEU A 266 17.86 3.46 33.16
N VAL A 267 17.93 2.65 32.10
CA VAL A 267 17.48 3.04 30.77
C VAL A 267 15.97 3.17 30.86
N ASP A 268 15.51 4.42 30.92
CA ASP A 268 14.09 4.71 30.90
C ASP A 268 13.56 4.48 29.48
N HIS A 269 12.90 3.34 29.28
CA HIS A 269 12.29 2.88 28.01
C HIS A 269 11.02 3.68 27.65
N HIS A 270 10.59 4.63 28.48
CA HIS A 270 9.28 5.28 28.36
C HIS A 270 9.24 6.51 27.44
N SER A 271 10.37 7.11 27.02
CA SER A 271 10.31 8.34 26.20
C SER A 271 9.80 8.11 24.77
N TYR A 272 9.97 6.90 24.22
CA TYR A 272 9.38 6.52 22.93
C TYR A 272 7.85 6.40 22.97
N GLN A 273 7.27 6.17 24.17
CA GLN A 273 5.82 6.05 24.30
C GLN A 273 5.10 7.38 24.10
N ALA A 274 5.76 8.52 24.36
CA ALA A 274 5.10 9.83 24.27
C ALA A 274 4.77 10.24 22.82
N GLU A 275 5.73 10.11 21.90
CA GLU A 275 5.52 10.48 20.48
C GLU A 275 4.64 9.46 19.73
N VAL A 276 4.74 8.17 20.09
CA VAL A 276 3.88 7.10 19.51
C VAL A 276 2.45 7.17 20.07
N ALA A 277 2.26 7.55 21.34
CA ALA A 277 0.92 7.75 21.91
C ALA A 277 0.19 8.95 21.31
N GLU A 278 0.89 10.02 20.92
CA GLU A 278 0.27 11.16 20.23
C GLU A 278 -0.34 10.80 18.86
N HIS A 279 0.09 9.69 18.25
CA HIS A 279 -0.43 9.20 16.98
C HIS A 279 -1.37 7.99 17.11
N GLN A 280 -1.74 7.60 18.34
CA GLN A 280 -2.80 6.62 18.55
C GLN A 280 -4.15 7.25 18.20
N VAL A 281 -4.65 6.95 16.99
CA VAL A 281 -6.06 7.10 16.66
C VAL A 281 -6.84 6.21 17.63
N ILE A 282 -7.43 6.82 18.64
CA ILE A 282 -8.46 6.20 19.47
C ILE A 282 -9.65 5.94 18.54
N SER A 283 -9.73 4.74 17.99
CA SER A 283 -10.94 4.26 17.31
C SER A 283 -12.10 4.34 18.32
N PRO A 284 -13.20 5.04 18.03
CA PRO A 284 -14.33 5.09 18.95
C PRO A 284 -14.90 3.68 19.12
N THR A 285 -14.94 3.24 20.37
CA THR A 285 -15.56 2.01 20.83
C THR A 285 -17.04 1.97 20.40
N MET A 286 -17.40 0.95 19.62
CA MET A 286 -18.73 0.38 19.43
C MET A 286 -19.93 1.35 19.43
N ALA A 287 -20.41 1.70 18.23
CA ALA A 287 -21.82 2.02 18.04
C ALA A 287 -22.63 0.70 18.02
N PRO A 288 -23.82 0.63 18.63
CA PRO A 288 -24.65 -0.56 18.62
C PRO A 288 -25.17 -0.85 17.20
N SER A 289 -25.15 -2.13 16.83
CA SER A 289 -25.66 -2.67 15.57
C SER A 289 -27.12 -2.25 15.35
N ILE A 290 -27.35 -1.46 14.30
CA ILE A 290 -28.67 -1.27 13.72
C ILE A 290 -28.99 -2.53 12.91
N ASP A 291 -30.13 -3.10 13.24
CA ASP A 291 -30.76 -4.28 12.66
C ASP A 291 -31.05 -4.02 11.16
N ASP A 292 -30.50 -4.86 10.29
CA ASP A 292 -30.73 -4.84 8.84
C ASP A 292 -32.15 -5.33 8.54
N GLY A 293 -33.08 -4.38 8.47
CA GLY A 293 -34.39 -4.59 7.87
C GLY A 293 -34.30 -4.51 6.35
N ASP A 294 -34.60 -5.63 5.69
CA ASP A 294 -35.02 -5.81 4.29
C ASP A 294 -35.13 -4.53 3.44
N VAL A 295 -34.11 -4.27 2.62
CA VAL A 295 -34.24 -3.41 1.44
C VAL A 295 -34.43 -4.31 0.22
N VAL A 296 -35.69 -4.59 -0.05
CA VAL A 296 -36.16 -5.13 -1.34
C VAL A 296 -35.99 -4.02 -2.38
N TRP A 297 -35.12 -4.24 -3.36
CA TRP A 297 -35.09 -3.42 -4.57
C TRP A 297 -36.34 -3.75 -5.40
N GLU A 298 -37.37 -2.92 -5.32
CA GLU A 298 -38.48 -2.95 -6.26
C GLU A 298 -37.98 -2.54 -7.64
N ASN A 299 -38.06 -3.48 -8.59
CA ASN A 299 -37.89 -3.24 -10.01
C ASN A 299 -39.04 -2.34 -10.49
N GLY A 300 -38.73 -1.04 -10.62
CA GLY A 300 -39.59 -0.02 -11.21
C GLY A 300 -39.55 -0.03 -12.74
N ASN A 301 -40.57 -0.67 -13.28
CA ASN A 301 -41.08 -0.68 -14.66
C ASN A 301 -40.98 0.66 -15.44
N GLY A 302 -40.65 0.55 -16.72
CA GLY A 302 -41.53 1.02 -17.79
C GLY A 302 -41.39 2.47 -18.26
N TRP A 303 -40.47 2.70 -19.20
CA TRP A 303 -40.70 3.64 -20.30
C TRP A 303 -40.34 2.95 -21.60
N GLU A 304 -41.39 2.53 -22.31
CA GLU A 304 -41.38 2.23 -23.72
C GLU A 304 -41.06 3.54 -24.45
N ASP A 305 -39.86 3.67 -25.01
CA ASP A 305 -39.56 4.73 -25.97
C ASP A 305 -39.54 4.11 -27.37
N GLU A 306 -40.45 4.61 -28.18
CA GLU A 306 -40.78 4.14 -29.51
C GLU A 306 -39.65 4.44 -30.51
N GLY A 307 -39.56 3.59 -31.52
CA GLY A 307 -38.46 3.57 -32.46
C GLY A 307 -38.27 4.87 -33.23
N MET A 308 -37.03 5.38 -33.16
CA MET A 308 -36.46 6.23 -34.20
C MET A 308 -35.51 5.37 -35.03
N GLY A 309 -35.94 5.06 -36.24
CA GLY A 309 -35.16 4.33 -37.23
C GLY A 309 -33.93 5.14 -37.65
N TRP A 310 -32.76 4.51 -37.51
CA TRP A 310 -31.55 4.99 -38.17
C TRP A 310 -31.62 4.57 -39.64
N GLU A 311 -32.11 5.47 -40.49
CA GLU A 311 -31.91 5.39 -41.94
C GLU A 311 -30.41 5.52 -42.22
N GLY A 312 -29.88 4.54 -42.95
CA GLY A 312 -28.47 4.46 -43.28
C GLY A 312 -28.08 5.48 -44.34
N ASP A 313 -27.01 6.23 -44.07
CA ASP A 313 -26.32 7.02 -45.08
C ASP A 313 -25.64 6.09 -46.09
N VAL A 314 -26.06 6.23 -47.35
CA VAL A 314 -25.44 5.58 -48.51
C VAL A 314 -24.29 6.48 -48.97
N ILE A 315 -23.06 5.98 -48.86
CA ILE A 315 -21.88 6.63 -49.45
C ILE A 315 -21.88 6.36 -50.96
N VAL A 316 -22.17 7.38 -51.77
CA VAL A 316 -21.88 7.42 -53.21
C VAL A 316 -21.04 8.67 -53.51
N ASP A 317 -19.82 8.45 -53.98
CA ASP A 317 -18.89 9.43 -54.57
C ASP A 317 -18.95 10.89 -54.04
N GLY A 318 -18.29 11.13 -52.91
CA GLY A 318 -17.51 12.35 -52.71
C GLY A 318 -18.26 13.67 -52.45
N GLY A 319 -19.51 13.64 -51.97
CA GLY A 319 -20.18 14.84 -51.49
C GLY A 319 -21.32 14.52 -50.52
N LEU A 320 -21.22 14.99 -49.27
CA LEU A 320 -22.28 14.89 -48.28
C LEU A 320 -23.33 15.98 -48.59
N VAL A 321 -24.52 15.58 -49.03
CA VAL A 321 -25.63 16.50 -49.32
C VAL A 321 -26.79 16.16 -48.40
N ASP A 322 -27.15 17.07 -47.49
CA ASP A 322 -28.27 16.91 -46.58
C ASP A 322 -29.62 17.10 -47.30
N ALA A 323 -30.69 16.47 -46.79
CA ALA A 323 -32.00 16.31 -47.43
C ALA A 323 -32.81 17.62 -47.59
N ILE A 324 -32.25 18.78 -47.21
CA ILE A 324 -32.88 20.10 -47.32
C ILE A 324 -32.26 20.94 -48.45
N GLY A 325 -31.29 20.41 -49.21
CA GLY A 325 -30.79 21.08 -50.43
C GLY A 325 -30.16 22.46 -50.17
N MET A 326 -29.51 22.62 -49.01
CA MET A 326 -28.75 23.82 -48.66
C MET A 326 -27.26 23.48 -48.73
N THR A 327 -26.58 23.97 -49.76
CA THR A 327 -25.12 23.94 -49.86
C THR A 327 -24.54 24.86 -48.78
N TYR A 328 -23.97 24.30 -47.70
CA TYR A 328 -23.11 25.09 -46.83
C TYR A 328 -21.80 25.29 -47.58
N GLU A 329 -21.58 26.51 -48.04
CA GLU A 329 -20.27 26.95 -48.52
C GLU A 329 -19.38 27.00 -47.28
N GLU A 330 -18.55 25.97 -47.08
CA GLU A 330 -17.58 25.87 -46.00
C GLU A 330 -16.49 26.93 -46.20
N THR A 331 -16.87 28.17 -45.97
CA THR A 331 -15.97 29.30 -45.87
C THR A 331 -15.31 29.14 -44.50
N CYS A 332 -14.13 28.54 -44.47
CA CYS A 332 -13.19 28.68 -43.36
C CYS A 332 -12.82 30.16 -43.22
N GLY A 333 -13.74 30.93 -42.67
CA GLY A 333 -13.49 32.26 -42.14
C GLY A 333 -12.55 32.10 -40.97
N SER A 334 -11.30 32.52 -41.16
CA SER A 334 -10.40 32.91 -40.09
C SER A 334 -11.02 34.11 -39.37
N GLU A 335 -12.07 33.88 -38.59
CA GLU A 335 -12.48 34.85 -37.59
C GLU A 335 -11.35 34.92 -36.56
N PRO A 336 -10.84 36.12 -36.23
CA PRO A 336 -9.88 36.26 -35.17
C PRO A 336 -10.55 35.73 -33.90
N PHE A 337 -10.01 34.64 -33.35
CA PHE A 337 -10.44 34.03 -32.10
C PHE A 337 -10.91 35.11 -31.15
N ALA A 338 -12.20 35.07 -30.83
CA ALA A 338 -12.84 35.97 -29.89
C ALA A 338 -11.92 36.10 -28.68
N SER A 339 -11.42 37.32 -28.47
CA SER A 339 -10.59 37.69 -27.34
C SER A 339 -11.26 37.16 -26.08
N MET A 340 -10.71 36.09 -25.51
CA MET A 340 -11.14 35.57 -24.21
C MET A 340 -11.19 36.76 -23.27
N ALA A 341 -12.33 36.94 -22.60
CA ALA A 341 -12.47 37.95 -21.56
C ALA A 341 -11.26 37.84 -20.61
N PRO A 342 -10.60 38.96 -20.26
CA PRO A 342 -9.45 38.90 -19.37
C PRO A 342 -9.88 38.20 -18.08
N LEU A 343 -9.27 37.04 -17.83
CA LEU A 343 -9.49 36.28 -16.61
C LEU A 343 -9.19 37.19 -15.41
N PRO A 344 -9.89 36.99 -14.26
CA PRO A 344 -9.64 37.78 -13.06
C PRO A 344 -8.15 37.78 -12.69
N PRO A 345 -7.57 38.90 -12.19
CA PRO A 345 -6.15 39.00 -11.88
C PRO A 345 -5.60 37.98 -10.86
N ALA A 346 -6.46 37.21 -10.20
CA ALA A 346 -6.12 36.18 -9.22
C ALA A 346 -6.61 34.78 -9.65
N TRP A 347 -6.96 34.59 -10.92
CA TRP A 347 -7.29 33.27 -11.44
C TRP A 347 -6.00 32.46 -11.58
N PRO A 348 -5.92 31.24 -11.03
CA PRO A 348 -4.75 30.39 -11.23
C PRO A 348 -4.56 30.19 -12.74
N ASP A 349 -3.32 30.36 -13.19
CA ASP A 349 -2.99 30.23 -14.61
C ASP A 349 -3.35 28.79 -15.03
N PRO A 350 -4.13 28.56 -16.11
CA PRO A 350 -4.48 27.19 -16.53
C PRO A 350 -3.26 26.29 -16.81
N THR A 351 -2.07 26.88 -16.89
CA THR A 351 -0.76 26.24 -16.97
C THR A 351 -0.25 25.63 -15.65
N ASP A 352 -0.83 25.96 -14.48
CA ASP A 352 -0.48 25.39 -13.15
C ASP A 352 -0.79 23.89 -13.02
N LEU A 353 -1.47 23.29 -14.00
CA LEU A 353 -1.73 21.85 -14.06
C LEU A 353 -0.57 21.06 -14.70
N ILE A 354 0.39 21.76 -15.31
CA ILE A 354 1.61 21.15 -15.83
C ILE A 354 2.71 21.44 -14.81
N PRO A 355 3.34 20.42 -14.20
CA PRO A 355 4.41 20.66 -13.24
C PRO A 355 5.51 21.51 -13.88
N ASP A 356 5.96 22.53 -13.16
CA ASP A 356 7.00 23.43 -13.63
C ASP A 356 8.20 22.64 -14.15
N PRO A 357 8.80 23.01 -15.29
CA PRO A 357 10.04 22.41 -15.73
C PRO A 357 11.09 22.59 -14.62
N PRO A 358 12.07 21.67 -14.49
CA PRO A 358 13.06 21.73 -13.42
C PRO A 358 13.71 23.11 -13.38
N ALA A 359 13.47 23.85 -12.29
CA ALA A 359 13.98 25.19 -12.12
C ALA A 359 15.51 25.17 -12.06
N MET A 360 16.15 26.16 -12.67
CA MET A 360 17.62 26.32 -12.65
C MET A 360 18.16 26.54 -11.23
N ALA A 361 17.36 27.12 -10.34
CA ALA A 361 17.67 27.30 -8.93
C ALA A 361 16.86 26.28 -8.10
N PRO A 362 17.51 25.44 -7.29
CA PRO A 362 16.80 24.53 -6.40
C PRO A 362 16.00 25.34 -5.36
N PRO A 363 14.84 24.83 -4.90
CA PRO A 363 14.09 25.47 -3.83
C PRO A 363 14.95 25.57 -2.56
N ALA A 364 14.69 26.58 -1.73
CA ALA A 364 15.36 26.71 -0.45
C ALA A 364 15.09 25.48 0.42
N MET A 365 16.16 24.91 1.00
CA MET A 365 16.05 23.73 1.87
C MET A 365 15.23 24.07 3.12
N ILE A 366 14.14 23.34 3.32
CA ILE A 366 13.37 23.37 4.57
C ILE A 366 13.82 22.18 5.39
N VAL A 367 14.48 22.43 6.52
CA VAL A 367 14.95 21.38 7.42
C VAL A 367 13.74 20.72 8.09
N GLN A 368 13.59 19.41 7.89
CA GLN A 368 12.55 18.59 8.50
C GLN A 368 13.16 17.33 9.10
N HIS A 369 12.77 17.02 10.34
CA HIS A 369 13.20 15.82 11.06
C HIS A 369 12.08 14.79 11.22
N ASP A 370 10.86 15.13 10.78
CA ASP A 370 9.70 14.25 10.84
C ASP A 370 9.84 13.08 9.86
N PRO A 371 9.24 11.91 10.16
CA PRO A 371 9.27 10.77 9.26
C PRO A 371 8.61 11.12 7.92
N VAL A 372 9.29 10.76 6.85
CA VAL A 372 8.87 11.01 5.47
C VAL A 372 7.69 10.12 5.08
N ILE A 373 7.70 8.87 5.54
CA ILE A 373 6.59 7.93 5.37
C ILE A 373 6.23 7.38 6.74
N SER A 374 4.95 7.45 7.10
CA SER A 374 4.39 6.75 8.24
C SER A 374 3.28 5.81 7.77
N HIS A 375 3.30 4.57 8.27
CA HIS A 375 2.23 3.61 8.05
C HIS A 375 1.97 2.80 9.32
N THR A 376 0.71 2.76 9.73
CA THR A 376 0.26 2.06 10.95
C THR A 376 -0.91 1.16 10.60
N ARG A 377 -0.81 -0.12 10.92
CA ARG A 377 -1.85 -1.12 10.64
C ARG A 377 -1.94 -2.20 11.70
N LEU A 378 -3.16 -2.69 11.90
CA LEU A 378 -3.45 -3.88 12.70
C LEU A 378 -3.90 -5.00 11.76
N TYR A 379 -3.13 -6.08 11.72
CA TYR A 379 -3.42 -7.28 10.95
C TYR A 379 -4.07 -8.33 11.84
N ARG A 380 -5.18 -8.90 11.39
CA ARG A 380 -5.88 -9.96 12.10
C ARG A 380 -6.15 -11.14 11.18
N GLY A 381 -5.90 -12.35 11.67
CA GLY A 381 -6.12 -13.59 10.91
C GLY A 381 -7.58 -13.95 10.69
N ASP A 382 -8.52 -13.26 11.34
CA ASP A 382 -9.98 -13.41 11.16
C ASP A 382 -10.58 -12.41 10.16
N ASP A 383 -9.79 -11.45 9.66
CA ASP A 383 -10.27 -10.45 8.70
C ASP A 383 -10.40 -11.06 7.27
N PRO A 384 -11.58 -10.97 6.61
CA PRO A 384 -11.74 -11.43 5.23
C PRO A 384 -10.77 -10.76 4.25
N TYR A 385 -10.47 -9.47 4.43
CA TYR A 385 -9.53 -8.77 3.55
C TYR A 385 -8.11 -9.34 3.69
N PHE A 386 -7.67 -9.57 4.92
CA PHE A 386 -6.37 -10.16 5.22
C PHE A 386 -6.25 -11.58 4.66
N THR A 387 -7.26 -12.42 4.90
CA THR A 387 -7.24 -13.82 4.42
C THR A 387 -7.31 -13.94 2.91
N GLN A 388 -8.03 -13.05 2.22
CA GLN A 388 -8.03 -12.95 0.76
C GLN A 388 -6.63 -12.58 0.23
N ARG A 389 -6.02 -11.51 0.74
CA ARG A 389 -4.65 -11.11 0.35
C ARG A 389 -3.62 -12.20 0.64
N LEU A 390 -3.80 -12.96 1.72
CA LEU A 390 -2.93 -14.08 2.06
C LEU A 390 -3.10 -15.25 1.08
N ALA A 391 -4.34 -15.57 0.69
CA ALA A 391 -4.59 -16.57 -0.34
C ALA A 391 -3.92 -16.17 -1.66
N ASP A 392 -4.11 -14.92 -2.10
CA ASP A 392 -3.47 -14.38 -3.30
C ASP A 392 -1.94 -14.44 -3.21
N TYR A 393 -1.37 -14.07 -2.07
CA TYR A 393 0.08 -14.11 -1.82
C TYR A 393 0.67 -15.53 -1.92
N VAL A 394 0.03 -16.51 -1.29
CA VAL A 394 0.51 -17.90 -1.29
C VAL A 394 0.36 -18.51 -2.67
N GLU A 395 -0.72 -18.22 -3.38
CA GLU A 395 -0.99 -18.81 -4.68
C GLU A 395 -0.15 -18.17 -5.81
N THR A 396 0.14 -16.87 -5.71
CA THR A 396 1.06 -16.18 -6.64
C THR A 396 2.52 -16.49 -6.32
N GLY A 397 2.84 -16.77 -5.06
CA GLY A 397 4.13 -17.26 -4.61
C GLY A 397 4.53 -18.56 -5.31
N ASP A 398 5.84 -18.78 -5.41
CA ASP A 398 6.42 -20.06 -5.82
C ASP A 398 6.74 -20.95 -4.60
N ASP A 399 6.00 -20.75 -3.50
CA ASP A 399 6.21 -21.56 -2.30
C ASP A 399 5.60 -22.95 -2.52
N ALA A 400 6.46 -23.90 -2.89
CA ALA A 400 6.12 -25.28 -3.17
C ALA A 400 5.65 -26.09 -1.94
N ARG A 401 5.54 -25.45 -0.76
CA ARG A 401 4.94 -26.04 0.42
C ARG A 401 3.45 -26.20 0.14
N GLY A 402 3.01 -27.40 -0.28
CA GLY A 402 1.62 -27.75 -0.63
C GLY A 402 0.58 -27.63 0.49
N MET A 403 0.80 -26.76 1.47
CA MET A 403 -0.16 -26.33 2.46
C MET A 403 -0.88 -25.10 1.90
N ALA A 404 -2.21 -25.14 1.89
CA ALA A 404 -3.00 -23.97 1.58
C ALA A 404 -2.74 -22.83 2.59
N TRP A 405 -3.16 -21.61 2.26
CA TRP A 405 -2.89 -20.37 3.00
C TRP A 405 -3.19 -20.43 4.51
N GLN A 406 -4.08 -21.33 4.96
CA GLN A 406 -4.38 -21.55 6.38
C GLN A 406 -3.15 -22.02 7.18
N GLY A 407 -2.17 -22.66 6.53
CA GLY A 407 -0.92 -23.07 7.15
C GLY A 407 -0.02 -21.89 7.54
N TYR A 408 -0.15 -20.74 6.87
CA TYR A 408 0.58 -19.51 7.21
C TYR A 408 0.01 -18.89 8.49
N ILE A 409 -1.32 -18.92 8.66
CA ILE A 409 -1.98 -18.39 9.86
C ILE A 409 -1.59 -19.18 11.12
N LYS A 410 -1.39 -20.50 11.00
CA LYS A 410 -1.05 -21.36 12.14
C LYS A 410 0.41 -21.24 12.60
N ARG A 411 1.30 -20.73 11.77
CA ARG A 411 2.74 -20.62 12.07
C ARG A 411 3.10 -19.15 12.27
N SER A 412 3.51 -18.80 13.48
CA SER A 412 3.84 -17.41 13.85
C SER A 412 4.83 -16.75 12.89
N ASP A 413 5.88 -17.48 12.47
CA ASP A 413 6.94 -16.93 11.62
C ASP A 413 6.42 -16.59 10.21
N ASP A 414 5.57 -17.45 9.66
CA ASP A 414 4.96 -17.25 8.34
C ASP A 414 3.89 -16.15 8.41
N PHE A 415 3.16 -16.06 9.51
CA PHE A 415 2.23 -14.97 9.79
C PHE A 415 2.97 -13.63 9.86
N ILE A 416 4.05 -13.52 10.63
CA ILE A 416 4.90 -12.32 10.73
C ILE A 416 5.44 -11.94 9.34
N ARG A 417 5.93 -12.92 8.57
CA ARG A 417 6.45 -12.68 7.22
C ARG A 417 5.39 -12.10 6.30
N PHE A 418 4.19 -12.65 6.32
CA PHE A 418 3.09 -12.15 5.51
C PHE A 418 2.61 -10.77 5.99
N CYS A 419 2.50 -10.52 7.30
CA CYS A 419 2.20 -9.19 7.83
C CYS A 419 3.21 -8.14 7.37
N CYS A 420 4.51 -8.45 7.41
CA CYS A 420 5.54 -7.55 6.91
C CYS A 420 5.38 -7.26 5.40
N HIS A 421 5.12 -8.30 4.60
CA HIS A 421 4.88 -8.16 3.18
C HIS A 421 3.64 -7.29 2.90
N LEU A 422 2.50 -7.62 3.49
CA LEU A 422 1.26 -6.89 3.31
C LEU A 422 1.40 -5.43 3.75
N HIS A 423 2.13 -5.16 4.83
CA HIS A 423 2.41 -3.80 5.28
C HIS A 423 3.14 -2.96 4.25
N ILE A 424 4.17 -3.52 3.61
CA ILE A 424 4.90 -2.83 2.56
C ILE A 424 4.02 -2.63 1.33
N VAL A 425 3.26 -3.66 0.93
CA VAL A 425 2.33 -3.58 -0.21
C VAL A 425 1.33 -2.44 0.01
N GLU A 426 0.62 -2.42 1.15
CA GLU A 426 -0.35 -1.37 1.45
C GLU A 426 0.26 0.03 1.52
N MET A 427 1.48 0.13 2.08
CA MET A 427 2.21 1.39 2.18
C MET A 427 2.60 1.94 0.79
N LEU A 428 3.01 1.08 -0.14
CA LEU A 428 3.39 1.48 -1.51
C LEU A 428 2.17 1.67 -2.41
N GLU A 429 1.15 0.82 -2.30
CA GLU A 429 -0.13 0.95 -3.01
C GLU A 429 -0.79 2.30 -2.71
N SER A 430 -0.75 2.74 -1.44
CA SER A 430 -1.30 4.05 -1.07
C SER A 430 -0.52 5.25 -1.63
N ARG A 431 0.65 5.02 -2.26
CA ARG A 431 1.53 6.07 -2.80
C ARG A 431 1.95 5.83 -4.26
N GLY A 432 1.11 5.13 -5.03
CA GLY A 432 1.32 4.94 -6.47
C GLY A 432 2.36 3.88 -6.86
N GLY A 433 2.87 3.07 -5.93
CA GLY A 433 3.82 2.00 -6.24
C GLY A 433 3.21 0.74 -6.87
N ARG A 434 1.93 0.77 -7.27
CA ARG A 434 1.21 -0.36 -7.87
C ARG A 434 1.17 -0.20 -9.38
N ASP A 435 1.79 -1.14 -10.09
CA ASP A 435 1.74 -1.20 -11.55
C ASP A 435 0.46 -1.89 -12.04
N GLN A 436 0.23 -1.80 -13.36
CA GLN A 436 -0.80 -2.59 -14.01
C GLN A 436 -0.49 -4.08 -13.83
N SER A 437 -1.46 -4.82 -13.28
CA SER A 437 -1.29 -6.24 -12.97
C SER A 437 -0.96 -7.05 -14.22
N ASP A 438 0.09 -7.86 -14.16
CA ASP A 438 0.46 -8.76 -15.24
C ASP A 438 -0.48 -9.97 -15.26
N LEU A 439 -1.04 -10.29 -16.44
CA LEU A 439 -1.83 -11.50 -16.63
C LEU A 439 -0.89 -12.70 -16.72
N ILE A 440 -0.93 -13.55 -15.69
CA ILE A 440 -0.23 -14.82 -15.64
C ILE A 440 -1.22 -15.94 -15.98
N LEU A 441 -0.90 -16.71 -17.01
CA LEU A 441 -1.61 -17.95 -17.34
C LEU A 441 -0.88 -19.11 -16.68
N ARG A 442 -1.49 -19.74 -15.66
CA ARG A 442 -0.95 -20.96 -15.05
C ARG A 442 -1.74 -22.17 -15.53
N TRP A 443 -1.02 -23.20 -15.97
CA TRP A 443 -1.63 -24.50 -16.25
C TRP A 443 -1.70 -25.29 -14.93
N PRO A 444 -2.86 -25.87 -14.57
CA PRO A 444 -2.97 -26.66 -13.35
C PRO A 444 -2.01 -27.86 -13.45
N VAL A 445 -1.02 -27.89 -12.56
CA VAL A 445 0.05 -28.91 -12.54
C VAL A 445 -0.44 -30.24 -11.94
N SER A 446 -1.75 -30.55 -11.99
CA SER A 446 -2.27 -31.88 -11.60
C SER A 446 -1.85 -33.02 -12.55
N ARG A 447 -0.85 -32.77 -13.42
CA ARG A 447 -0.24 -33.74 -14.34
C ARG A 447 1.17 -34.11 -13.88
N TYR A 448 1.33 -34.64 -12.66
CA TYR A 448 2.40 -35.60 -12.36
C TYR A 448 1.94 -36.58 -11.30
#